data_AF-A0A2E1NT53-F1
#
_entry.id   AF-A0A2E1NT53-F1
#
_cell.length_a   1.000
_cell.length_b   1.000
_cell.length_c   1.000
_cell.angle_alpha   90.00
_cell.angle_beta   90.00
_cell.angle_gamma   90.00
#
_symmetry.space_group_name_H-M   'P 1'
#
loop_
_entity.id
_entity.type
_entity.pdbx_description
1 polymer ?
#
loop_
_entity_poly.entity_id
_entity_poly.type
_entity_poly.pdbx_seq_one_letter_code
_entity_poly.pdbx_strand_id
1 'polypeptide(L)'
;MTYAIPGPIRTNIISSTSVGGVDSPFTRTRAVLDMMKGWEIMKAVTEGTDYLRTNSEAFLPLEPREDYEAYLARVNRAVFSPFTQRLIRAATGLVLRKPITLTGDPYWTEMFKMDVDGCKSDLDEYARRVL
;
A
#
# COMPACT_ATOMS: atom_id res chain seq x y z
N MET A 1 -21.26 -13.15 4.85
CA MET A 1 -22.09 -11.93 4.74
C MET A 1 -21.44 -11.03 3.71
N THR A 2 -21.96 -11.04 2.50
CA THR A 2 -21.51 -10.24 1.35
C THR A 2 -22.30 -8.94 1.34
N TYR A 3 -21.63 -7.80 1.48
CA TYR A 3 -22.28 -6.50 1.31
C TYR A 3 -21.86 -5.93 -0.04
N ALA A 4 -22.86 -5.52 -0.82
CA ALA A 4 -22.66 -4.84 -2.10
C ALA A 4 -22.57 -3.33 -1.86
N ILE A 5 -21.57 -2.69 -2.45
CA ILE A 5 -21.46 -1.24 -2.51
C ILE A 5 -22.32 -0.77 -3.71
N PRO A 6 -23.26 0.16 -3.55
CA PRO A 6 -24.11 0.63 -4.65
C PRO A 6 -23.29 1.48 -5.64
N GLY A 7 -23.21 1.02 -6.89
CA GLY A 7 -22.62 1.73 -8.03
C GLY A 7 -22.91 0.99 -9.34
N PRO A 8 -22.99 1.68 -10.50
CA PRO A 8 -23.33 1.09 -11.80
C PRO A 8 -22.24 0.19 -12.38
N ILE A 9 -21.03 0.23 -11.83
CA ILE A 9 -19.96 -0.72 -12.18
C ILE A 9 -19.95 -1.82 -11.13
N ARG A 10 -20.54 -2.98 -11.48
CA ARG A 10 -20.28 -4.23 -10.76
C ARG A 10 -18.82 -4.61 -11.00
N THR A 11 -17.91 -4.14 -10.16
CA THR A 11 -16.60 -4.76 -10.03
C THR A 11 -16.83 -6.12 -9.38
N ASN A 12 -17.18 -7.13 -10.19
CA ASN A 12 -17.22 -8.52 -9.78
C ASN A 12 -15.78 -9.00 -9.55
N ILE A 13 -15.08 -8.43 -8.57
CA ILE A 13 -13.90 -9.08 -8.00
C ILE A 13 -14.45 -10.20 -7.12
N ILE A 14 -14.79 -11.31 -7.76
CA ILE A 14 -15.06 -12.57 -7.07
C ILE A 14 -13.69 -13.06 -6.60
N SER A 15 -13.28 -12.62 -5.41
CA SER A 15 -12.13 -13.22 -4.72
C SER A 15 -12.57 -14.59 -4.20
N SER A 16 -12.50 -15.62 -5.05
CA SER A 16 -12.64 -17.00 -4.60
C SER A 16 -11.41 -17.35 -3.77
N THR A 17 -11.64 -17.65 -2.50
CA THR A 17 -10.55 -17.99 -1.59
C THR A 17 -10.87 -19.25 -0.82
N SER A 18 -10.13 -20.31 -1.14
CA SER A 18 -10.09 -21.54 -0.37
C SER A 18 -9.09 -21.39 0.77
N VAL A 19 -9.46 -21.88 1.96
CA VAL A 19 -8.53 -22.05 3.07
C VAL A 19 -7.67 -23.27 2.72
N GLY A 20 -6.47 -23.04 2.18
CA GLY A 20 -5.50 -24.10 1.95
C GLY A 20 -4.89 -24.61 3.27
N GLY A 21 -4.16 -25.73 3.20
CA GLY A 21 -3.46 -26.32 4.33
C GLY A 21 -2.42 -25.38 4.96
N VAL A 22 -2.20 -25.55 6.26
CA VAL A 22 -1.50 -24.61 7.16
C VAL A 22 -0.01 -24.37 6.86
N ASP A 23 0.63 -25.20 6.03
CA ASP A 23 2.09 -25.19 5.84
C ASP A 23 2.57 -24.77 4.43
N SER A 24 1.69 -24.22 3.60
CA SER A 24 2.09 -23.75 2.26
C SER A 24 2.25 -22.23 2.24
N PRO A 25 3.40 -21.67 1.84
CA PRO A 25 3.60 -20.22 1.70
C PRO A 25 2.72 -19.60 0.61
N PHE A 26 2.08 -20.43 -0.23
CA PHE A 26 1.14 -20.00 -1.26
C PHE A 26 -0.31 -19.95 -0.76
N THR A 27 -0.58 -20.46 0.44
CA THR A 27 -1.90 -20.43 1.04
C THR A 27 -2.10 -19.14 1.82
N ARG A 28 -3.13 -18.37 1.43
CA ARG A 28 -3.51 -17.16 2.15
C ARG A 28 -4.35 -17.52 3.38
N THR A 29 -3.93 -17.06 4.54
CA THR A 29 -4.72 -17.19 5.77
C THR A 29 -5.95 -16.30 5.74
N ARG A 30 -6.98 -16.65 6.53
CA ARG A 30 -8.20 -15.85 6.69
C ARG A 30 -7.91 -14.37 6.98
N ALA A 31 -6.93 -14.09 7.84
CA ALA A 31 -6.52 -12.74 8.19
C ALA A 31 -6.03 -11.95 6.97
N VAL A 32 -5.19 -12.56 6.12
CA VAL A 32 -4.71 -11.93 4.89
C VAL A 32 -5.88 -11.61 3.96
N LEU A 33 -6.84 -12.52 3.82
CA LEU A 33 -8.00 -12.32 2.95
C LEU A 33 -8.91 -11.18 3.41
N ASP A 34 -9.07 -11.03 4.72
CA ASP A 34 -9.83 -9.91 5.27
C ASP A 34 -9.08 -8.58 5.11
N MET A 35 -7.74 -8.59 5.23
CA MET A 35 -6.89 -7.42 4.98
C MET A 35 -6.88 -7.00 3.50
N MET A 36 -6.95 -7.96 2.56
CA MET A 36 -6.90 -7.69 1.11
C MET A 36 -7.93 -6.67 0.63
N LYS A 37 -9.11 -6.62 1.27
CA LYS A 37 -10.17 -5.66 0.93
C LYS A 37 -9.73 -4.20 1.13
N GLY A 38 -8.86 -3.95 2.11
CA GLY A 38 -8.33 -2.62 2.41
C GLY A 38 -7.15 -2.20 1.54
N TRP A 39 -6.55 -3.12 0.77
CA TRP A 39 -5.36 -2.81 -0.04
C TRP A 39 -5.65 -1.83 -1.15
N GLU A 40 -6.86 -1.85 -1.73
CA GLU A 40 -7.21 -0.89 -2.79
C GLU A 40 -7.25 0.55 -2.27
N ILE A 41 -7.71 0.75 -1.04
CA ILE A 41 -7.69 2.06 -0.38
C ILE A 41 -6.24 2.50 -0.15
N MET A 42 -5.39 1.59 0.34
CA MET A 42 -3.96 1.89 0.54
C MET A 42 -3.25 2.22 -0.76
N LYS A 43 -3.57 1.51 -1.85
CA LYS A 43 -3.05 1.79 -3.18
C LYS A 43 -3.46 3.19 -3.65
N ALA A 44 -4.74 3.52 -3.55
CA ALA A 44 -5.27 4.82 -3.96
C ALA A 44 -4.58 6.00 -3.26
N VAL A 45 -4.38 5.85 -1.95
CA VAL A 45 -3.77 6.85 -1.10
C VAL A 45 -2.25 6.95 -1.31
N THR A 46 -1.60 5.89 -1.79
CA THR A 46 -0.15 5.85 -2.06
C THR A 46 0.18 6.41 -3.45
N GLU A 47 -0.61 6.04 -4.47
CA GLU A 47 -0.46 6.53 -5.85
C GLU A 47 -0.93 7.98 -6.01
N GLY A 48 -1.86 8.43 -5.14
CA GLY A 48 -2.19 9.83 -4.97
C GLY A 48 -3.21 10.36 -5.99
N THR A 49 -3.10 11.65 -6.31
CA THR A 49 -4.15 12.40 -7.02
C THR A 49 -4.47 11.83 -8.41
N ASP A 50 -3.47 11.39 -9.18
CA ASP A 50 -3.70 10.91 -10.54
C ASP A 50 -4.51 9.61 -10.55
N TYR A 51 -4.16 8.66 -9.68
CA TYR A 51 -4.93 7.42 -9.55
C TYR A 51 -6.38 7.70 -9.09
N LEU A 52 -6.56 8.64 -8.15
CA LEU A 52 -7.89 9.04 -7.69
C LEU A 52 -8.72 9.71 -8.79
N ARG A 53 -8.10 10.44 -9.72
CA ARG A 53 -8.79 11.05 -10.86
C ARG A 53 -9.21 10.02 -11.89
N THR A 54 -8.32 9.09 -12.24
CA THR A 54 -8.62 7.99 -13.18
C THR A 54 -9.75 7.11 -12.66
N ASN A 55 -9.84 6.89 -11.34
CA ASN A 55 -10.86 6.08 -10.69
C ASN A 55 -11.91 6.94 -9.95
N SER A 56 -12.13 8.17 -10.39
CA SER A 56 -12.89 9.18 -9.65
C SER A 56 -14.31 8.72 -9.27
N GLU A 57 -15.01 8.01 -10.16
CA GLU A 57 -16.38 7.54 -9.90
C GLU A 57 -16.49 6.55 -8.74
N ALA A 58 -15.42 5.83 -8.42
CA ALA A 58 -15.39 4.88 -7.30
C ALA A 58 -15.25 5.59 -5.95
N PHE A 59 -14.59 6.75 -5.92
CA PHE A 59 -14.27 7.49 -4.69
C PHE A 59 -15.16 8.73 -4.48
N LEU A 60 -15.65 9.29 -5.58
CA LEU A 60 -16.42 10.52 -5.61
C LEU A 60 -17.64 10.31 -6.50
N PRO A 61 -18.82 10.05 -5.92
CA PRO A 61 -20.00 9.82 -6.71
C PRO A 61 -20.42 11.10 -7.46
N LEU A 62 -21.06 10.88 -8.61
CA LEU A 62 -21.79 11.90 -9.35
C LEU A 62 -23.08 12.20 -8.61
N GLU A 63 -23.33 13.48 -8.31
CA GLU A 63 -24.58 13.88 -7.66
C GLU A 63 -25.76 13.76 -8.65
N PRO A 64 -26.97 13.38 -8.22
CA PRO A 64 -28.10 13.08 -9.12
C PRO A 64 -28.54 14.23 -10.05
N ARG A 65 -28.15 15.47 -9.76
CA ARG A 65 -28.48 16.68 -10.53
C ARG A 65 -27.23 17.40 -11.05
N GLU A 66 -26.05 16.82 -10.87
CA GLU A 66 -24.80 17.39 -11.34
C GLU A 66 -24.58 17.02 -12.80
N ASP A 67 -24.24 18.03 -13.61
CA ASP A 67 -23.84 17.81 -14.99
C ASP A 67 -22.43 17.20 -15.07
N TYR A 68 -22.17 16.40 -16.10
CA TYR A 68 -20.90 15.68 -16.22
C TYR A 68 -19.69 16.62 -16.37
N GLU A 69 -19.85 17.76 -17.05
CA GLU A 69 -18.77 18.76 -17.13
C GLU A 69 -18.46 19.39 -15.78
N ALA A 70 -19.50 19.65 -14.97
CA ALA A 70 -19.36 20.16 -13.61
C ALA A 70 -18.64 19.13 -12.71
N TYR A 71 -18.99 17.85 -12.85
CA TYR A 71 -18.32 16.74 -12.18
C TYR A 71 -16.83 16.66 -12.55
N LEU A 72 -16.48 16.69 -13.83
CA LEU A 72 -15.08 16.68 -14.27
C LEU A 72 -14.31 17.90 -13.77
N ALA A 73 -14.93 19.08 -13.77
CA ALA A 73 -14.32 20.28 -13.21
C ALA A 73 -14.05 20.15 -11.70
N ARG A 74 -14.94 19.49 -10.95
CA ARG A 74 -14.78 19.20 -9.52
C ARG A 74 -13.65 18.18 -9.28
N VAL A 75 -13.62 17.08 -10.02
CA VAL A 75 -12.54 16.07 -9.96
C VAL A 75 -11.17 16.68 -10.26
N ASN A 76 -11.09 17.56 -11.26
CA ASN A 76 -9.84 18.22 -11.63
C ASN A 76 -9.37 19.24 -10.57
N ARG A 77 -10.30 19.94 -9.92
CA ARG A 77 -9.99 20.89 -8.84
C ARG A 77 -9.67 20.21 -7.50
N ALA A 78 -10.15 19.00 -7.27
CA ALA A 78 -9.84 18.25 -6.06
C ALA A 78 -8.34 17.92 -6.02
N VAL A 79 -7.71 18.19 -4.86
CA VAL A 79 -6.29 17.88 -4.62
C VAL A 79 -6.21 16.96 -3.42
N PHE A 80 -5.59 15.80 -3.60
CA PHE A 80 -5.29 14.91 -2.49
C PHE A 80 -3.93 15.28 -1.88
N SER A 81 -3.96 15.66 -0.60
CA SER A 81 -2.73 15.96 0.13
C SER A 81 -1.97 14.67 0.45
N PRO A 82 -0.64 14.60 0.23
CA PRO A 82 0.15 13.38 0.39
C PRO A 82 0.46 13.08 1.88
N PHE A 83 -0.56 13.06 2.75
CA PHE A 83 -0.38 12.82 4.17
C PHE A 83 0.12 11.41 4.48
N THR A 84 -0.32 10.41 3.73
CA THR A 84 0.06 9.02 3.98
C THR A 84 1.52 8.77 3.65
N GLN A 85 2.02 9.29 2.53
CA GLN A 85 3.46 9.23 2.22
C GLN A 85 4.29 9.94 3.30
N ARG A 86 3.82 11.10 3.80
CA ARG A 86 4.48 11.81 4.91
C ARG A 86 4.47 11.01 6.21
N LEU A 87 3.35 10.35 6.52
CA LEU A 87 3.20 9.51 7.69
C LEU A 87 4.10 8.28 7.63
N ILE A 88 4.17 7.62 6.47
CA ILE A 88 5.08 6.49 6.23
C ILE A 88 6.52 6.93 6.44
N ARG A 89 6.96 8.04 5.83
CA ARG A 89 8.32 8.56 6.03
C ARG A 89 8.64 8.88 7.49
N ALA A 90 7.69 9.47 8.22
CA ALA A 90 7.85 9.75 9.64
C ALA A 90 7.95 8.46 10.48
N ALA A 91 7.12 7.46 10.19
CA ALA A 91 7.14 6.17 10.85
C ALA A 91 8.44 5.40 10.55
N THR A 92 8.89 5.38 9.29
CA THR A 92 10.16 4.78 8.88
C THR A 92 11.33 5.42 9.63
N GLY A 93 11.36 6.76 9.71
CA GLY A 93 12.38 7.48 10.48
C GLY A 93 12.38 7.13 11.98
N LEU A 94 11.20 6.87 12.56
CA LEU A 94 11.08 6.46 13.96
C LEU A 94 11.60 5.04 14.19
N VAL A 95 11.25 4.09 13.31
CA VAL A 95 11.65 2.68 13.40
C VAL A 95 13.16 2.53 13.18
N LEU A 96 13.70 3.17 12.14
CA LEU A 96 15.13 3.12 11.80
C LEU A 96 16.00 4.12 12.56
N ARG A 97 15.45 4.73 13.62
CA ARG A 97 16.20 5.67 14.47
C ARG A 97 17.36 4.97 15.19
N LYS A 98 17.17 3.70 15.57
CA LYS A 98 18.22 2.87 16.17
C LYS A 98 18.86 1.98 15.08
N PRO A 99 20.19 1.77 15.13
CA PRO A 99 20.86 0.90 14.18
C PRO A 99 20.36 -0.54 14.31
N ILE A 100 20.32 -1.24 13.19
CA ILE A 100 19.89 -2.63 13.11
C ILE A 100 20.98 -3.53 13.69
N THR A 101 20.60 -4.32 14.69
CA THR A 101 21.46 -5.33 15.31
C THR A 101 21.11 -6.70 14.75
N LEU A 102 22.09 -7.34 14.10
CA LEU A 102 21.98 -8.72 13.65
C LEU A 102 22.51 -9.66 14.74
N THR A 103 21.87 -10.81 14.89
CA THR A 103 22.28 -11.90 15.77
C THR A 103 22.43 -13.16 14.94
N GLY A 104 23.59 -13.81 14.99
CA GLY A 104 23.89 -14.98 14.16
C GLY A 104 25.39 -15.18 13.97
N ASP A 105 25.73 -15.92 12.93
CA ASP A 105 27.13 -16.23 12.60
C ASP A 105 27.95 -14.98 12.24
N PRO A 106 29.29 -15.01 12.42
CA PRO A 106 30.19 -13.89 12.12
C PRO A 106 30.03 -13.31 10.71
N TYR A 107 29.68 -14.16 9.74
CA TYR A 107 29.38 -13.72 8.38
C TYR A 107 28.30 -12.64 8.34
N TRP A 108 27.19 -12.81 9.06
CA TRP A 108 26.08 -11.88 9.05
C TRP A 108 26.41 -10.59 9.80
N THR A 109 27.13 -10.70 10.91
CA THR A 109 27.43 -9.56 11.78
C THR A 109 28.60 -8.71 11.30
N GLU A 110 29.63 -9.32 10.73
CA GLU A 110 30.89 -8.64 10.40
C GLU A 110 31.06 -8.41 8.89
N MET A 111 30.50 -9.29 8.05
CA MET A 111 30.73 -9.24 6.60
C MET A 111 29.51 -8.65 5.87
N PHE A 112 28.35 -9.28 5.99
CA PHE A 112 27.12 -8.84 5.31
C PHE A 112 26.64 -7.48 5.78
N LYS A 113 26.78 -7.17 7.08
CA LYS A 113 26.35 -5.89 7.65
C LYS A 113 27.04 -4.68 7.01
N MET A 114 28.29 -4.85 6.59
CA MET A 114 29.15 -3.77 6.05
C MET A 114 28.98 -3.59 4.54
N ASP A 115 28.46 -4.60 3.84
CA ASP A 115 28.20 -4.51 2.41
C ASP A 115 27.05 -5.44 2.01
N VAL A 116 25.85 -4.87 1.98
CA VAL A 116 24.62 -5.62 1.69
C VAL A 116 24.38 -5.79 0.18
N ASP A 117 24.78 -4.80 -0.61
CA ASP A 117 24.47 -4.70 -2.05
C ASP A 117 25.71 -4.82 -2.96
N GLY A 118 26.89 -5.08 -2.40
CA GLY A 118 28.15 -5.11 -3.13
C GLY A 118 28.64 -3.71 -3.55
N CYS A 119 27.96 -2.66 -3.10
CA CYS A 119 28.32 -1.26 -3.36
C CYS A 119 28.88 -0.57 -2.10
N LYS A 120 29.31 -1.35 -1.10
CA LYS A 120 29.81 -0.89 0.21
C LYS A 120 28.77 -0.08 1.00
N SER A 121 27.48 -0.37 0.80
CA SER A 121 26.46 0.25 1.63
C SER A 121 26.24 -0.59 2.88
N ASP A 122 26.40 0.07 4.04
CA ASP A 122 26.09 -0.52 5.33
C ASP A 122 24.59 -0.83 5.41
N LEU A 123 24.22 -1.86 6.17
CA LEU A 123 22.83 -2.30 6.33
C LEU A 123 21.87 -1.16 6.74
N ASP A 124 22.33 -0.26 7.61
CA ASP A 124 21.52 0.87 8.08
C ASP A 124 21.32 1.92 6.98
N GLU A 125 22.31 2.14 6.12
CA GLU A 125 22.21 3.04 4.97
C GLU A 125 21.31 2.43 3.89
N TYR A 126 21.52 1.15 3.59
CA TYR A 126 20.70 0.40 2.65
C TYR A 126 19.22 0.43 3.06
N ALA A 127 18.90 0.13 4.32
CA ALA A 127 17.53 0.11 4.82
C ALA A 127 16.83 1.47 4.72
N ARG A 128 17.55 2.58 4.96
CA ARG A 128 16.98 3.94 4.81
C ARG A 128 16.77 4.37 3.37
N ARG A 129 17.53 3.81 2.42
CA ARG A 129 17.44 4.17 1.00
C ARG A 129 16.27 3.47 0.30
N VAL A 130 15.96 2.25 0.70
CA VAL A 130 14.94 1.41 0.05
C VAL A 130 13.51 1.74 0.52
N LEU A 131 13.34 2.38 1.67
CA LEU A 131 12.05 2.69 2.31
C LEU A 131 11.66 4.17 2.20
#